data_AF-A0A1C0B5S4-F1
#
_entry.id   AF-A0A1C0B5S4-F1
#
_cell.length_a   1.000
_cell.length_b   1.000
_cell.length_c   1.000
_cell.angle_alpha   90.00
_cell.angle_beta   90.00
_cell.angle_gamma   90.00
#
_symmetry.space_group_name_H-M   'P 1'
#
loop_
_entity.id
_entity.type
_entity.pdbx_description
1 polymer ?
#
loop_
_entity_poly.entity_id
_entity_poly.type
_entity_poly.pdbx_seq_one_letter_code
_entity_poly.pdbx_strand_id
1 'polypeptide(L)'
;MNELLRQEYYFSLTERDRILPRLQILQVFYFAILAAIVYMLKNIDYSVGILYLCLFFHLLILTFGLVVFSIWLFIKALTGHEYKNISNSKDILDYEKQLKQYEKEVNSYNEVNSEKMELPDTKTKLDDFINETMSECTDKNKELNSKRMVLFRSSLAFLLCSIVSLFVSGAVYIFLELDATSPRKINISLSENSPLVKTLEKINTKEAIVPENKTVEIEKALQKSNDLKTTVPLEKIQKNVENQKSISKTIQIPKEPEKPKIELSLENAK
;
A
#
# COMPACT_ATOMS: atom_id res chain seq x y z
N MET A 1 17.77 32.33 -11.25
CA MET A 1 16.94 31.29 -10.62
C MET A 1 16.35 31.89 -9.34
N ASN A 2 15.07 31.66 -9.05
CA ASN A 2 14.41 32.20 -7.86
C ASN A 2 14.66 31.32 -6.61
N GLU A 3 15.23 31.88 -5.54
CA GLU A 3 15.53 31.13 -4.31
C GLU A 3 14.30 30.70 -3.52
N LEU A 4 13.24 31.52 -3.45
CA LEU A 4 12.01 31.19 -2.74
C LEU A 4 11.33 29.98 -3.39
N LEU A 5 11.23 30.01 -4.72
CA LEU A 5 10.65 28.92 -5.51
C LEU A 5 11.43 27.60 -5.34
N ARG A 6 12.76 27.70 -5.29
CA ARG A 6 13.65 26.55 -5.01
C ARG A 6 13.44 25.99 -3.60
N GLN A 7 13.20 26.84 -2.59
CA GLN A 7 12.85 26.40 -1.24
C GLN A 7 11.50 25.69 -1.20
N GLU A 8 10.46 26.24 -1.86
CA GLU A 8 9.14 25.59 -1.92
C GLU A 8 9.16 24.25 -2.66
N TYR A 9 9.93 24.14 -3.75
CA TYR A 9 10.12 22.88 -4.47
C TYR A 9 10.70 21.79 -3.56
N TYR A 10 11.83 22.05 -2.88
CA TYR A 10 12.41 21.09 -1.95
C TYR A 10 11.52 20.82 -0.73
N PHE A 11 10.72 21.79 -0.28
CA PHE A 11 9.73 21.58 0.77
C PHE A 11 8.66 20.57 0.33
N SER A 12 8.12 20.69 -0.89
CA SER A 12 7.12 19.76 -1.43
C SER A 12 7.62 18.30 -1.51
N LEU A 13 8.91 18.11 -1.84
CA LEU A 13 9.58 16.81 -1.84
C LEU A 13 9.84 16.31 -0.41
N THR A 14 10.24 17.20 0.50
CA THR A 14 10.46 16.86 1.93
C THR A 14 9.17 16.43 2.62
N GLU A 15 8.02 17.00 2.23
CA GLU A 15 6.70 16.56 2.72
C GLU A 15 6.36 15.13 2.28
N ARG A 16 6.61 14.77 1.02
CA ARG A 16 6.43 13.40 0.50
C ARG A 16 7.19 12.39 1.36
N ASP A 17 8.47 12.64 1.61
CA ASP A 17 9.34 11.72 2.35
C ASP A 17 8.95 11.63 3.84
N ARG A 18 8.33 12.67 4.39
CA ARG A 18 7.77 12.69 5.76
C ARG A 18 6.44 11.93 5.91
N ILE A 19 5.79 11.52 4.82
CA ILE A 19 4.55 10.73 4.88
C ILE A 19 4.88 9.27 5.26
N LEU A 20 5.82 8.62 4.57
CA LEU A 20 6.07 7.17 4.71
C LEU A 20 6.31 6.68 6.16
N PRO A 21 7.15 7.33 7.01
CA PRO A 21 7.37 6.87 8.38
C PRO A 21 6.11 6.96 9.27
N ARG A 22 5.21 7.91 8.97
CA ARG A 22 3.93 8.07 9.70
C ARG A 22 2.95 6.94 9.38
N LEU A 23 3.09 6.30 8.22
CA LEU A 23 2.23 5.19 7.81
C LEU A 23 2.67 3.86 8.40
N GLN A 24 3.96 3.65 8.64
CA GLN A 24 4.47 2.46 9.35
C GLN A 24 3.85 2.31 10.75
N ILE A 25 3.64 3.43 11.46
CA ILE A 25 2.98 3.44 12.78
C ILE A 25 1.56 2.86 12.70
N LEU A 26 0.79 3.18 11.66
CA LEU A 26 -0.58 2.67 11.49
C LEU A 26 -0.61 1.16 11.22
N GLN A 27 0.39 0.62 10.52
CA GLN A 27 0.50 -0.82 10.25
C GLN A 27 0.60 -1.63 11.55
N VAL A 28 1.36 -1.15 12.54
CA VAL A 28 1.47 -1.79 13.86
C VAL A 28 0.10 -1.84 14.56
N PHE A 29 -0.67 -0.76 14.51
CA PHE A 29 -2.03 -0.74 15.08
C PHE A 29 -2.99 -1.69 14.37
N TYR A 30 -2.95 -1.80 13.04
CA TYR A 30 -3.77 -2.77 12.30
C TYR A 30 -3.45 -4.21 12.73
N PHE A 31 -2.18 -4.59 12.84
CA PHE A 31 -1.80 -5.93 13.31
C PHE A 31 -2.22 -6.18 14.76
N ALA A 32 -2.09 -5.20 15.66
CA ALA A 32 -2.51 -5.32 17.05
C ALA A 32 -4.04 -5.53 17.18
N ILE A 33 -4.85 -4.78 16.42
CA ILE A 33 -6.31 -4.92 16.42
C ILE A 33 -6.73 -6.26 15.83
N LEU A 34 -6.13 -6.69 14.71
CA LEU A 34 -6.42 -8.00 14.10
C LEU A 34 -6.04 -9.15 15.04
N ALA A 35 -4.92 -9.07 15.75
CA ALA A 35 -4.52 -10.05 16.74
C ALA A 35 -5.52 -10.12 17.93
N ALA A 36 -6.02 -8.97 18.41
CA ALA A 36 -7.03 -8.91 19.46
C ALA A 36 -8.37 -9.53 19.00
N ILE A 37 -8.82 -9.23 17.78
CA ILE A 37 -10.03 -9.84 17.17
C ILE A 37 -9.88 -11.36 17.08
N VAL A 38 -8.74 -11.85 16.58
CA VAL A 38 -8.45 -13.30 16.48
C VAL A 38 -8.40 -13.96 17.87
N TYR A 39 -7.85 -13.29 18.88
CA TYR A 39 -7.86 -13.79 20.26
C TYR A 39 -9.29 -13.94 20.80
N MET A 40 -10.14 -12.91 20.68
CA MET A 40 -11.52 -12.97 21.20
C MET A 40 -12.35 -14.02 20.45
N LEU A 41 -12.18 -14.16 19.13
CA LEU A 41 -12.85 -15.19 18.33
C LEU A 41 -12.43 -16.61 18.72
N LYS A 42 -11.14 -16.82 19.02
CA LYS A 42 -10.61 -18.14 19.38
C LYS A 42 -11.12 -18.63 20.74
N ASN A 43 -11.28 -17.73 21.71
CA ASN A 43 -11.56 -18.08 23.10
C ASN A 43 -13.01 -17.79 23.53
N ILE A 44 -13.91 -17.56 22.58
CA ILE A 44 -15.34 -17.30 22.85
C ILE A 44 -16.06 -18.54 23.37
N ASP A 45 -16.88 -18.37 24.41
CA ASP A 45 -17.72 -19.40 24.99
C ASP A 45 -19.16 -19.34 24.42
N TYR A 46 -19.54 -20.40 23.72
CA TYR A 46 -20.85 -20.56 23.09
C TYR A 46 -21.95 -21.03 24.05
N SER A 47 -21.65 -21.32 25.32
CA SER A 47 -22.65 -21.64 26.35
C SER A 47 -23.41 -20.40 26.87
N VAL A 48 -22.89 -19.20 26.58
CA VAL A 48 -23.49 -17.92 26.96
C VAL A 48 -24.75 -17.63 26.14
N GLY A 49 -25.76 -17.02 26.77
CA GLY A 49 -27.07 -16.76 26.14
C GLY A 49 -26.98 -16.01 24.81
N ILE A 50 -27.71 -16.50 23.80
CA ILE A 50 -27.60 -16.10 22.38
C ILE A 50 -27.62 -14.58 22.13
N LEU A 51 -28.40 -13.81 22.91
CA LEU A 51 -28.50 -12.36 22.78
C LEU A 51 -27.17 -11.65 23.07
N TYR A 52 -26.40 -12.14 24.05
CA TYR A 52 -25.07 -11.63 24.38
C TYR A 52 -24.04 -11.97 23.30
N LEU A 53 -24.14 -13.17 22.73
CA LEU A 53 -23.31 -13.59 21.61
C LEU A 53 -23.56 -12.72 20.37
N CYS A 54 -24.84 -12.49 20.02
CA CYS A 54 -25.23 -11.59 18.92
C CYS A 54 -24.74 -10.15 19.13
N LEU A 55 -24.84 -9.61 20.36
CA LEU A 55 -24.32 -8.27 20.69
C LEU A 55 -22.80 -8.19 20.50
N PHE A 56 -22.05 -9.18 21.00
CA PHE A 56 -20.61 -9.25 20.83
C PHE A 56 -20.21 -9.34 19.35
N PHE A 57 -20.80 -10.26 18.57
CA PHE A 57 -20.51 -10.41 17.15
C PHE A 57 -20.88 -9.15 16.34
N HIS A 58 -21.97 -8.45 16.68
CA HIS A 58 -22.33 -7.19 16.03
C HIS A 58 -21.26 -6.11 16.23
N LEU A 59 -20.79 -5.92 17.47
CA LEU A 59 -19.71 -4.98 17.79
C LEU A 59 -18.38 -5.39 17.14
N LEU A 60 -18.09 -6.69 17.04
CA LEU A 60 -16.87 -7.20 16.42
C LEU A 60 -16.89 -7.01 14.90
N ILE A 61 -18.03 -7.24 14.24
CA ILE A 61 -18.24 -6.99 12.80
C ILE A 61 -18.12 -5.50 12.49
N LEU A 62 -18.71 -4.62 13.32
CA LEU A 62 -18.56 -3.17 13.21
C LEU A 62 -17.08 -2.76 13.32
N THR A 63 -16.37 -3.28 14.32
CA THR A 63 -14.94 -3.05 14.52
C THR A 63 -14.12 -3.47 13.30
N PHE A 64 -14.36 -4.69 12.78
CA PHE A 64 -13.67 -5.20 11.60
C PHE A 64 -13.97 -4.37 10.33
N GLY A 65 -15.21 -3.95 10.12
CA GLY A 65 -15.60 -3.07 9.02
C GLY A 65 -14.88 -1.72 9.05
N LEU A 66 -14.76 -1.10 10.24
CA LEU A 66 -14.02 0.14 10.44
C LEU A 66 -12.51 -0.04 10.15
N VAL A 67 -11.91 -1.16 10.57
CA VAL A 67 -10.51 -1.51 10.24
C VAL A 67 -10.31 -1.67 8.73
N VAL A 68 -11.16 -2.44 8.05
CA VAL A 68 -11.05 -2.68 6.60
C VAL A 68 -11.22 -1.37 5.81
N PHE A 69 -12.16 -0.51 6.20
CA PHE A 69 -12.33 0.80 5.57
C PHE A 69 -11.15 1.75 5.82
N SER A 70 -10.59 1.73 7.05
CA SER A 70 -9.36 2.45 7.39
C SER A 70 -8.17 2.01 6.52
N ILE A 71 -8.00 0.70 6.33
CA ILE A 71 -6.95 0.09 5.49
C ILE A 71 -7.15 0.47 4.01
N TRP A 72 -8.39 0.48 3.50
CA TRP A 72 -8.66 0.91 2.12
C TRP A 72 -8.28 2.38 1.89
N LEU A 73 -8.63 3.28 2.82
CA LEU A 73 -8.20 4.69 2.77
C LEU A 73 -6.69 4.84 2.88
N PHE A 74 -6.02 4.02 3.70
CA PHE A 74 -4.57 3.99 3.85
C PHE A 74 -3.85 3.62 2.55
N ILE A 75 -4.29 2.54 1.90
CA ILE A 75 -3.75 2.09 0.61
C ILE A 75 -3.95 3.19 -0.45
N LYS A 76 -5.14 3.82 -0.49
CA LYS A 76 -5.44 4.92 -1.42
C LYS A 76 -4.58 6.20 -1.17
N ALA A 77 -4.10 6.41 0.06
CA ALA A 77 -3.15 7.48 0.38
C ALA A 77 -1.70 7.16 -0.06
N LEU A 78 -1.36 5.88 -0.23
CA LEU A 78 -0.08 5.40 -0.74
C LEU A 78 -0.03 5.37 -2.28
N THR A 79 -0.96 4.66 -2.90
CA THR A 79 -0.86 4.22 -4.30
C THR A 79 -1.50 5.19 -5.30
N GLY A 80 -0.94 5.27 -6.51
CA GLY A 80 -1.59 5.94 -7.65
C GLY A 80 -1.36 7.45 -7.73
N HIS A 81 -0.22 7.93 -7.20
CA HIS A 81 0.21 9.33 -7.28
C HIS A 81 1.47 9.41 -8.15
N GLU A 82 1.50 10.35 -9.10
CA GLU A 82 2.64 10.63 -9.96
C GLU A 82 3.25 11.97 -9.57
N TYR A 83 4.45 11.97 -9.00
CA TYR A 83 5.15 13.22 -8.68
C TYR A 83 5.82 13.79 -9.92
N LYS A 84 5.69 15.10 -10.11
CA LYS A 84 6.44 15.84 -11.13
C LYS A 84 7.80 16.25 -10.58
N ASN A 85 8.86 15.94 -11.32
CA ASN A 85 10.22 16.38 -11.03
C ASN A 85 10.72 17.23 -12.19
N ILE A 86 11.58 18.21 -11.87
CA ILE A 86 12.35 18.95 -12.86
C ILE A 86 13.12 17.94 -13.74
N SER A 87 13.22 18.21 -15.04
CA SER A 87 13.98 17.41 -16.00
C SER A 87 15.40 17.08 -15.50
N ASN A 88 15.95 15.94 -15.93
CA ASN A 88 17.26 15.49 -15.48
C ASN A 88 18.36 16.52 -15.77
N SER A 89 19.37 16.59 -14.89
CA SER A 89 20.48 17.57 -15.00
C SER A 89 21.20 17.52 -16.34
N LYS A 90 21.23 16.34 -16.99
CA LYS A 90 21.75 16.16 -18.34
C LYS A 90 20.94 16.96 -19.36
N ASP A 91 19.61 16.89 -19.32
CA ASP A 91 18.74 17.52 -20.31
C ASP A 91 18.71 19.04 -20.13
N ILE A 92 18.84 19.53 -18.90
CA ILE A 92 19.06 20.95 -18.59
C ILE A 92 20.39 21.43 -19.21
N LEU A 93 21.48 20.67 -19.03
CA LEU A 93 22.79 20.99 -19.62
C LEU A 93 22.80 20.89 -21.16
N ASP A 94 22.06 19.95 -21.74
CA ASP A 94 21.92 19.81 -23.19
C ASP A 94 21.00 20.90 -23.78
N TYR A 95 20.02 21.41 -23.04
CA TYR A 95 19.24 22.61 -23.40
C TYR A 95 20.08 23.90 -23.28
N GLU A 96 20.89 24.04 -22.23
CA GLU A 96 21.85 25.16 -22.10
C GLU A 96 22.83 25.20 -23.29
N LYS A 97 23.38 24.05 -23.71
CA LYS A 97 24.24 23.96 -24.90
C LYS A 97 23.50 24.38 -26.17
N GLN A 98 22.25 23.97 -26.32
CA GLN A 98 21.43 24.33 -27.48
C GLN A 98 21.11 25.83 -27.51
N LEU A 99 20.79 26.46 -26.37
CA LEU A 99 20.63 27.92 -26.28
C LEU A 99 21.95 28.65 -26.66
N LYS A 100 23.09 28.22 -26.13
CA LYS A 100 24.43 28.76 -26.50
C LYS A 100 24.82 28.53 -27.95
N GLN A 101 24.23 27.53 -28.63
CA GLN A 101 24.39 27.35 -30.07
C GLN A 101 23.44 28.25 -30.85
N TYR A 102 22.17 28.34 -30.45
CA TYR A 102 21.16 29.21 -31.05
C TYR A 102 21.61 30.69 -31.01
N GLU A 103 22.13 31.15 -29.88
CA GLU A 103 22.73 32.49 -29.72
C GLU A 103 23.86 32.75 -30.73
N LYS A 104 24.70 31.75 -31.01
CA LYS A 104 25.77 31.85 -32.03
C LYS A 104 25.22 31.83 -33.46
N GLU A 105 24.27 30.95 -33.75
CA GLU A 105 23.63 30.88 -35.08
C GLU A 105 22.85 32.18 -35.39
N VAL A 106 22.24 32.83 -34.40
CA VAL A 106 21.62 34.18 -34.51
C VAL A 106 22.68 35.27 -34.71
N ASN A 107 23.80 35.26 -33.96
CA ASN A 107 24.89 36.22 -34.17
C ASN A 107 25.43 36.16 -35.60
N SER A 108 25.81 34.97 -36.09
CA SER A 108 26.34 34.82 -37.46
C SER A 108 25.28 35.08 -38.55
N TYR A 109 23.99 34.92 -38.26
CA TYR A 109 22.93 35.41 -39.15
C TYR A 109 22.95 36.95 -39.23
N ASN A 110 23.01 37.63 -38.07
CA ASN A 110 22.99 39.09 -37.96
C ASN A 110 24.26 39.80 -38.48
N GLU A 111 25.37 39.08 -38.65
CA GLU A 111 26.58 39.55 -39.32
C GLU A 111 26.45 39.59 -40.85
N VAL A 112 25.65 38.70 -41.42
CA VAL A 112 25.56 38.47 -42.88
C VAL A 112 24.28 39.05 -43.50
N ASN A 113 23.20 39.19 -42.73
CA ASN A 113 21.88 39.63 -43.22
C ASN A 113 21.55 41.07 -42.79
N SER A 114 20.86 41.80 -43.67
CA SER A 114 20.44 43.19 -43.42
C SER A 114 19.29 43.30 -42.42
N GLU A 115 18.43 42.28 -42.36
CA GLU A 115 17.38 42.14 -41.35
C GLU A 115 17.96 41.39 -40.15
N LYS A 116 17.86 41.98 -38.95
CA LYS A 116 18.49 41.47 -37.73
C LYS A 116 17.45 40.89 -36.78
N MET A 117 17.70 39.68 -36.30
CA MET A 117 16.97 39.07 -35.19
C MET A 117 17.48 39.60 -33.84
N GLU A 118 16.59 39.63 -32.86
CA GLU A 118 16.96 39.95 -31.47
C GLU A 118 17.91 38.89 -30.89
N LEU A 119 18.93 39.32 -30.15
CA LEU A 119 19.87 38.40 -29.51
C LEU A 119 19.22 37.75 -28.28
N PRO A 120 19.10 36.42 -28.22
CA PRO A 120 18.51 35.76 -27.06
C PRO A 120 19.49 35.78 -25.88
N ASP A 121 19.08 36.31 -24.73
CA ASP A 121 19.80 36.06 -23.48
C ASP A 121 19.59 34.59 -23.05
N THR A 122 20.55 33.74 -23.43
CA THR A 122 20.66 32.35 -23.01
C THR A 122 20.48 32.15 -21.51
N LYS A 123 21.02 33.05 -20.67
CA LYS A 123 20.97 32.91 -19.22
C LYS A 123 19.56 33.15 -18.70
N THR A 124 18.92 34.24 -19.13
CA THR A 124 17.53 34.53 -18.74
C THR A 124 16.57 33.45 -19.27
N LYS A 125 16.70 33.02 -20.53
CA LYS A 125 15.87 31.91 -21.07
C LYS A 125 16.03 30.59 -20.33
N LEU A 126 17.24 30.27 -19.84
CA LEU A 126 17.48 29.09 -19.01
C LEU A 126 16.90 29.26 -17.60
N ASP A 127 17.09 30.41 -16.97
CA ASP A 127 16.54 30.73 -15.65
C ASP A 127 15.01 30.70 -15.65
N ASP A 128 14.37 31.26 -16.69
CA ASP A 128 12.91 31.27 -16.86
C ASP A 128 12.35 29.86 -17.06
N PHE A 129 12.99 29.03 -17.90
CA PHE A 129 12.62 27.62 -18.06
C PHE A 129 12.71 26.84 -16.73
N ILE A 130 13.77 27.08 -15.94
CA ILE A 130 13.94 26.45 -14.63
C ILE A 130 12.87 26.94 -13.65
N ASN A 131 12.59 28.25 -13.61
CA ASN A 131 11.56 28.83 -12.75
C ASN A 131 10.15 28.30 -13.11
N GLU A 132 9.78 28.32 -14.39
CA GLU A 132 8.50 27.81 -14.90
C GLU A 132 8.30 26.34 -14.53
N THR A 133 9.31 25.50 -14.80
CA THR A 133 9.30 24.08 -14.46
C THR A 133 9.22 23.84 -12.96
N MET A 134 9.98 24.60 -12.15
CA MET A 134 9.91 24.53 -10.69
C MET A 134 8.51 24.87 -10.16
N SER A 135 7.85 25.90 -10.71
CA SER A 135 6.50 26.28 -10.28
C SER A 135 5.49 25.17 -10.60
N GLU A 136 5.47 24.67 -11.84
CA GLU A 136 4.49 23.65 -12.23
C GLU A 136 4.66 22.33 -11.44
N CYS A 137 5.90 21.92 -11.20
CA CYS A 137 6.19 20.76 -10.34
C CYS A 137 5.74 21.01 -8.89
N THR A 138 6.04 22.19 -8.35
CA THR A 138 5.72 22.55 -6.95
C THR A 138 4.22 22.56 -6.71
N ASP A 139 3.43 23.18 -7.60
CA ASP A 139 1.98 23.28 -7.43
C ASP A 139 1.29 21.92 -7.59
N LYS A 140 1.74 21.08 -8.54
CA LYS A 140 1.21 19.72 -8.69
C LYS A 140 1.58 18.82 -7.51
N ASN A 141 2.81 18.92 -7.00
CA ASN A 141 3.24 18.14 -5.84
C ASN A 141 2.54 18.60 -4.55
N LYS A 142 2.29 19.90 -4.35
CA LYS A 142 1.44 20.43 -3.26
C LYS A 142 0.00 19.90 -3.35
N GLU A 143 -0.59 19.91 -4.55
CA GLU A 143 -1.95 19.40 -4.79
C GLU A 143 -2.08 17.91 -4.41
N LEU A 144 -1.08 17.09 -4.77
CA LEU A 144 -0.99 15.67 -4.40
C LEU A 144 -0.75 15.47 -2.90
N ASN A 145 0.22 16.16 -2.31
CA ASN A 145 0.50 16.10 -0.85
C ASN A 145 -0.76 16.39 -0.04
N SER A 146 -1.53 17.42 -0.42
CA SER A 146 -2.79 17.78 0.22
C SER A 146 -3.84 16.66 0.14
N LYS A 147 -4.07 16.09 -1.06
CA LYS A 147 -5.00 14.96 -1.27
C LYS A 147 -4.60 13.73 -0.45
N ARG A 148 -3.31 13.36 -0.44
CA ARG A 148 -2.77 12.24 0.37
C ARG A 148 -2.95 12.49 1.86
N MET A 149 -2.69 13.72 2.33
CA MET A 149 -2.85 14.11 3.74
C MET A 149 -4.32 14.03 4.20
N VAL A 150 -5.28 14.37 3.35
CA VAL A 150 -6.72 14.21 3.65
C VAL A 150 -7.07 12.74 3.79
N LEU A 151 -6.70 11.88 2.83
CA LEU A 151 -6.97 10.44 2.89
C LEU A 151 -6.31 9.77 4.10
N PHE A 152 -5.08 10.15 4.44
CA PHE A 152 -4.37 9.69 5.64
C PHE A 152 -5.09 10.10 6.94
N ARG A 153 -5.55 11.35 7.05
CA ARG A 153 -6.34 11.83 8.20
C ARG A 153 -7.67 11.10 8.34
N SER A 154 -8.37 10.84 7.23
CA SER A 154 -9.59 10.03 7.24
C SER A 154 -9.30 8.59 7.68
N SER A 155 -8.27 7.95 7.14
CA SER A 155 -7.84 6.61 7.56
C SER A 155 -7.58 6.56 9.08
N LEU A 156 -6.77 7.49 9.61
CA LEU A 156 -6.51 7.59 11.05
C LEU A 156 -7.79 7.79 11.88
N ALA A 157 -8.76 8.58 11.42
CA ALA A 157 -10.03 8.74 12.11
C ALA A 157 -10.83 7.42 12.18
N PHE A 158 -10.92 6.67 11.08
CA PHE A 158 -11.57 5.35 11.08
C PHE A 158 -10.83 4.32 11.94
N LEU A 159 -9.49 4.35 11.97
CA LEU A 159 -8.69 3.56 12.91
C LEU A 159 -9.04 3.89 14.37
N LEU A 160 -9.08 5.16 14.75
CA LEU A 160 -9.44 5.59 16.12
C LEU A 160 -10.87 5.17 16.49
N CYS A 161 -11.84 5.30 15.58
CA CYS A 161 -13.19 4.77 15.77
C CYS A 161 -13.19 3.24 15.95
N SER A 162 -12.37 2.51 15.20
CA SER A 162 -12.24 1.05 15.36
C SER A 162 -11.63 0.66 16.72
N ILE A 163 -10.69 1.45 17.25
CA ILE A 163 -10.11 1.23 18.58
C ILE A 163 -11.16 1.43 19.67
N VAL A 164 -11.98 2.48 19.60
CA VAL A 164 -13.10 2.70 20.53
C VAL A 164 -14.13 1.56 20.44
N SER A 165 -14.48 1.14 19.22
CA SER A 165 -15.37 -0.01 18.97
C SER A 165 -14.81 -1.32 19.56
N LEU A 166 -13.51 -1.58 19.41
CA LEU A 166 -12.82 -2.72 19.99
C LEU A 166 -12.84 -2.69 21.53
N PHE A 167 -12.62 -1.52 22.15
CA PHE A 167 -12.72 -1.38 23.61
C PHE A 167 -14.12 -1.68 24.13
N VAL A 168 -15.17 -1.24 23.44
CA VAL A 168 -16.57 -1.57 23.80
C VAL A 168 -16.83 -3.08 23.60
N SER A 169 -16.39 -3.67 22.49
CA SER A 169 -16.49 -5.10 22.23
C SER A 169 -15.76 -5.95 23.28
N GLY A 170 -14.55 -5.54 23.68
CA GLY A 170 -13.74 -6.17 24.72
C GLY A 170 -14.33 -6.02 26.12
N ALA A 171 -14.93 -4.88 26.44
CA ALA A 171 -15.66 -4.70 27.69
C ALA A 171 -16.89 -5.63 27.75
N VAL A 172 -17.66 -5.73 26.67
CA VAL A 172 -18.80 -6.68 26.55
C VAL A 172 -18.32 -8.13 26.71
N TYR A 173 -17.22 -8.50 26.05
CA TYR A 173 -16.61 -9.83 26.15
C TYR A 173 -16.18 -10.20 27.58
N ILE A 174 -15.61 -9.24 28.34
CA ILE A 174 -15.19 -9.46 29.73
C ILE A 174 -16.39 -9.46 30.70
N PHE A 175 -17.26 -8.45 30.64
CA PHE A 175 -18.33 -8.27 31.63
C PHE A 175 -19.47 -9.29 31.52
N LEU A 176 -19.73 -9.81 30.33
CA LEU A 176 -20.69 -10.90 30.11
C LEU A 176 -20.03 -12.30 30.20
N GLU A 177 -18.76 -12.32 30.62
CA GLU A 177 -17.90 -13.51 30.73
C GLU A 177 -17.95 -14.40 29.48
N LEU A 178 -17.74 -13.84 28.28
CA LEU A 178 -17.63 -14.63 27.04
C LEU A 178 -16.30 -15.38 26.92
N ASP A 179 -15.30 -15.09 27.75
CA ASP A 179 -14.00 -15.79 27.69
C ASP A 179 -14.13 -17.21 28.28
N ALA A 180 -13.89 -18.23 27.45
CA ALA A 180 -13.88 -19.65 27.82
C ALA A 180 -12.62 -20.06 28.63
N THR A 181 -11.56 -19.25 28.59
CA THR A 181 -10.31 -19.45 29.34
C THR A 181 -10.29 -18.73 30.69
N SER A 182 -11.34 -17.97 31.02
CA SER A 182 -11.48 -17.29 32.31
C SER A 182 -11.43 -18.27 33.48
N PRO A 183 -10.50 -18.13 34.45
CA PRO A 183 -10.38 -19.05 35.59
C PRO A 183 -11.56 -18.99 36.57
N ARG A 184 -12.51 -18.05 36.38
CA ARG A 184 -13.80 -18.04 37.09
C ARG A 184 -14.71 -19.17 36.61
N LYS A 185 -14.61 -19.53 35.33
CA LYS A 185 -15.23 -20.73 34.76
C LYS A 185 -14.38 -21.94 35.14
N ILE A 186 -14.43 -22.27 36.43
CA ILE A 186 -13.98 -23.57 36.92
C ILE A 186 -14.93 -24.61 36.34
N ASN A 187 -14.64 -25.04 35.11
CA ASN A 187 -15.20 -26.25 34.55
C ASN A 187 -14.81 -27.38 35.51
N ILE A 188 -15.78 -27.83 36.32
CA ILE A 188 -15.62 -28.99 37.20
C ILE A 188 -15.69 -30.23 36.32
N SER A 189 -14.66 -30.42 35.48
CA SER A 189 -14.20 -31.74 35.12
C SER A 189 -13.75 -32.41 36.42
N LEU A 190 -14.70 -33.06 37.11
CA LEU A 190 -14.36 -34.01 38.16
C LEU A 190 -13.36 -34.96 37.51
N SER A 191 -12.12 -34.96 37.99
CA SER A 191 -11.15 -35.92 37.49
C SER A 191 -11.71 -37.31 37.72
N GLU A 192 -11.48 -38.21 36.78
CA GLU A 192 -11.91 -39.62 36.83
C GLU A 192 -11.41 -40.34 38.10
N ASN A 193 -10.41 -39.75 38.78
CA ASN A 193 -9.86 -40.20 40.04
C ASN A 193 -10.50 -39.58 41.30
N SER A 194 -11.41 -38.61 41.17
CA SER A 194 -12.14 -38.01 42.29
C SER A 194 -12.95 -39.06 43.07
N PRO A 195 -12.93 -39.05 44.41
CA PRO A 195 -13.66 -40.04 45.22
C PRO A 195 -15.18 -39.96 45.01
N LEU A 196 -15.71 -38.83 44.56
CA LEU A 196 -17.13 -38.66 44.24
C LEU A 196 -17.53 -39.45 42.97
N VAL A 197 -16.71 -39.42 41.92
CA VAL A 197 -16.94 -40.20 40.69
C VAL A 197 -16.96 -41.69 41.01
N LYS A 198 -15.94 -42.16 41.74
CA LYS A 198 -15.83 -43.55 42.21
C LYS A 198 -16.90 -43.97 43.24
N THR A 199 -17.68 -43.02 43.75
CA THR A 199 -18.85 -43.30 44.61
C THR A 199 -20.12 -43.40 43.76
N LEU A 200 -20.33 -42.50 42.80
CA LEU A 200 -21.44 -42.56 41.84
C LEU A 200 -21.36 -43.82 40.96
N GLU A 201 -20.17 -44.16 40.48
CA GLU A 201 -19.90 -45.38 39.71
C GLU A 201 -20.23 -46.67 40.50
N LYS A 202 -19.93 -46.69 41.81
CA LYS A 202 -20.29 -47.79 42.75
C LYS A 202 -21.78 -47.85 43.10
N ILE A 203 -22.53 -46.78 42.87
CA ILE A 203 -23.99 -46.78 42.97
C ILE A 203 -24.56 -47.36 41.67
N ASN A 204 -24.10 -46.86 40.52
CA ASN A 204 -24.59 -47.27 39.20
C ASN A 204 -24.29 -48.75 38.85
N THR A 205 -23.13 -49.27 39.27
CA THR A 205 -22.77 -50.69 39.07
C THR A 205 -23.59 -51.70 39.89
N LYS A 206 -24.52 -51.26 40.76
CA LYS A 206 -25.44 -52.16 41.46
C LYS A 206 -26.70 -52.54 40.69
N GLU A 207 -27.04 -51.82 39.60
CA GLU A 207 -28.30 -52.05 38.87
C GLU A 207 -28.10 -52.55 37.43
N ALA A 208 -26.87 -52.65 36.94
CA ALA A 208 -26.56 -53.01 35.55
C ALA A 208 -25.99 -54.45 35.40
N ILE A 209 -26.87 -55.44 35.19
CA ILE A 209 -26.49 -56.81 34.77
C ILE A 209 -27.15 -57.15 33.42
N VAL A 210 -26.56 -56.66 32.31
CA VAL A 210 -26.79 -57.17 30.94
C VAL A 210 -25.49 -57.02 30.12
N PRO A 211 -24.99 -58.07 29.43
CA PRO A 211 -23.69 -58.02 28.75
C PRO A 211 -23.75 -57.85 27.21
N GLU A 212 -22.70 -57.22 26.66
CA GLU A 212 -21.89 -57.68 25.51
C GLU A 212 -22.55 -58.01 24.13
N ASN A 213 -22.21 -57.25 23.07
CA ASN A 213 -21.39 -57.80 21.97
C ASN A 213 -20.86 -56.81 20.89
N LYS A 214 -19.73 -57.23 20.31
CA LYS A 214 -19.17 -57.00 18.95
C LYS A 214 -18.66 -55.63 18.46
N THR A 215 -17.45 -55.73 17.91
CA THR A 215 -16.61 -54.79 17.15
C THR A 215 -16.62 -55.12 15.63
N VAL A 216 -15.75 -54.42 14.87
CA VAL A 216 -15.03 -54.85 13.63
C VAL A 216 -15.31 -54.02 12.35
N GLU A 217 -14.20 -53.61 11.70
CA GLU A 217 -13.95 -53.17 10.31
C GLU A 217 -14.88 -52.18 9.57
N ILE A 218 -14.32 -51.00 9.22
CA ILE A 218 -14.19 -50.54 7.80
C ILE A 218 -12.86 -49.77 7.63
N GLU A 219 -11.78 -50.43 7.19
CA GLU A 219 -10.55 -49.75 6.74
C GLU A 219 -9.74 -50.61 5.73
N LYS A 220 -10.08 -50.53 4.41
CA LYS A 220 -9.23 -50.88 3.23
C LYS A 220 -9.98 -50.82 1.90
N ALA A 221 -10.05 -49.64 1.28
CA ALA A 221 -10.30 -49.39 -0.15
C ALA A 221 -10.15 -47.88 -0.41
N LEU A 222 -9.53 -47.34 -1.46
CA LEU A 222 -8.87 -47.93 -2.64
C LEU A 222 -7.51 -47.25 -2.88
N GLN A 223 -6.64 -47.90 -3.65
CA GLN A 223 -5.38 -47.34 -4.13
C GLN A 223 -5.25 -47.58 -5.65
N LYS A 224 -4.47 -46.70 -6.32
CA LYS A 224 -3.64 -46.96 -7.52
C LYS A 224 -4.14 -46.41 -8.87
N SER A 225 -3.14 -46.02 -9.68
CA SER A 225 -3.11 -45.72 -11.12
C SER A 225 -3.41 -44.28 -11.59
N ASN A 226 -2.68 -43.72 -12.57
CA ASN A 226 -1.32 -44.05 -13.09
C ASN A 226 -0.71 -42.83 -13.84
N ASP A 227 0.58 -42.87 -14.15
CA ASP A 227 1.35 -41.83 -14.85
C ASP A 227 0.98 -41.58 -16.33
N LEU A 228 1.38 -40.40 -16.85
CA LEU A 228 1.86 -40.26 -18.23
C LEU A 228 2.88 -39.10 -18.39
N LYS A 229 3.86 -39.25 -19.30
CA LYS A 229 4.92 -38.26 -19.64
C LYS A 229 5.15 -38.23 -21.17
N THR A 230 5.38 -37.04 -21.76
CA THR A 230 6.28 -36.73 -22.94
C THR A 230 6.06 -35.27 -23.42
N THR A 231 7.00 -34.30 -23.30
CA THR A 231 8.15 -33.91 -24.19
C THR A 231 7.77 -33.18 -25.51
N VAL A 232 8.07 -31.86 -25.68
CA VAL A 232 9.21 -31.23 -26.46
C VAL A 232 8.90 -31.06 -28.00
N PRO A 233 9.39 -30.06 -28.82
CA PRO A 233 10.60 -29.19 -28.77
C PRO A 233 10.43 -27.66 -29.07
N LEU A 234 11.54 -26.95 -29.35
CA LEU A 234 11.74 -25.52 -29.67
C LEU A 234 11.70 -25.19 -31.19
N GLU A 235 11.52 -23.90 -31.57
CA GLU A 235 12.37 -23.07 -32.49
C GLU A 235 11.75 -21.64 -32.66
N LYS A 236 12.33 -20.62 -33.37
CA LYS A 236 13.66 -19.94 -33.28
C LYS A 236 13.69 -18.71 -34.24
N ILE A 237 14.61 -17.74 -34.05
CA ILE A 237 15.08 -16.76 -35.10
C ILE A 237 14.01 -15.72 -35.56
N GLN A 238 14.21 -14.49 -36.10
CA GLN A 238 15.31 -13.52 -36.43
C GLN A 238 14.69 -12.08 -36.26
N LYS A 239 15.29 -10.88 -36.45
CA LYS A 239 16.61 -10.32 -36.85
C LYS A 239 16.76 -8.87 -36.26
N ASN A 240 17.84 -8.17 -36.60
CA ASN A 240 18.13 -6.74 -36.37
C ASN A 240 18.05 -5.93 -37.71
N VAL A 241 17.98 -4.59 -37.67
CA VAL A 241 18.77 -3.62 -38.50
C VAL A 241 18.36 -2.16 -38.26
N GLU A 242 19.37 -1.30 -38.28
CA GLU A 242 19.40 0.14 -38.03
C GLU A 242 19.65 0.92 -39.34
N ASN A 243 19.13 2.15 -39.48
CA ASN A 243 19.92 3.29 -39.98
C ASN A 243 19.27 4.68 -39.85
N GLN A 244 20.14 5.68 -39.78
CA GLN A 244 19.80 7.11 -39.86
C GLN A 244 19.89 7.59 -41.32
N LYS A 245 19.34 8.79 -41.61
CA LYS A 245 19.79 9.57 -42.77
C LYS A 245 19.69 11.07 -42.50
N SER A 246 20.83 11.74 -42.52
CA SER A 246 20.94 13.19 -42.45
C SER A 246 20.60 13.84 -43.80
N ILE A 247 20.11 15.07 -43.77
CA ILE A 247 19.87 15.92 -44.94
C ILE A 247 20.56 17.27 -44.73
N SER A 248 21.05 17.88 -45.81
CA SER A 248 21.92 19.05 -45.80
C SER A 248 21.26 20.30 -45.17
N LYS A 249 22.05 21.10 -44.43
CA LYS A 249 21.63 22.45 -44.01
C LYS A 249 21.58 23.37 -45.24
N THR A 250 20.38 23.69 -45.70
CA THR A 250 20.09 25.06 -46.14
C THR A 250 20.41 26.00 -44.97
N ILE A 251 20.89 27.23 -45.23
CA ILE A 251 20.97 28.26 -44.19
C ILE A 251 19.54 28.70 -43.86
N GLN A 252 18.93 27.96 -42.95
CA GLN A 252 17.61 28.27 -42.40
C GLN A 252 17.75 29.40 -41.37
N ILE A 253 16.67 30.17 -41.19
CA ILE A 253 16.50 31.03 -40.02
C ILE A 253 16.75 30.17 -38.76
N PRO A 254 17.66 30.56 -37.85
CA PRO A 254 17.92 29.79 -36.64
C PRO A 254 16.62 29.55 -35.89
N LYS A 255 16.37 28.29 -35.48
CA LYS A 255 15.17 27.93 -34.74
C LYS A 255 15.52 27.76 -33.26
N GLU A 256 14.73 28.39 -32.40
CA GLU A 256 14.85 28.24 -30.95
C GLU A 256 14.67 26.76 -30.53
N PRO A 257 15.52 26.21 -29.64
CA PRO A 257 15.44 24.81 -29.23
C PRO A 257 14.16 24.49 -28.44
N GLU A 258 13.71 23.23 -28.55
CA GLU A 258 12.54 22.73 -27.82
C GLU A 258 12.88 22.58 -26.32
N LYS A 259 11.99 23.05 -25.44
CA LYS A 259 12.13 22.92 -23.98
C LYS A 259 12.17 21.44 -23.57
N PRO A 260 13.05 21.01 -22.65
CA PRO A 260 13.00 19.67 -22.06
C PRO A 260 11.64 19.35 -21.43
N LYS A 261 11.29 18.07 -21.42
CA LYS A 261 10.03 17.58 -20.85
C LYS A 261 10.18 17.31 -19.35
N ILE A 262 9.13 17.64 -18.59
CA ILE A 262 9.06 17.37 -17.15
C ILE A 262 8.96 15.85 -16.92
N GLU A 263 9.70 15.32 -15.94
CA GLU A 263 9.67 13.89 -15.63
C GLU A 263 8.57 13.54 -14.63
N LEU A 264 7.81 12.49 -14.95
CA LEU A 264 6.81 11.88 -14.07
C LEU A 264 7.44 10.67 -13.37
N SER A 265 7.61 10.76 -12.04
CA SER A 265 7.99 9.60 -11.23
C SER A 265 6.73 8.92 -10.70
N LEU A 266 6.41 7.75 -11.26
CA LEU A 266 5.39 6.83 -10.76
C LEU A 266 5.75 6.31 -9.37
N GLU A 267 4.90 6.57 -8.37
CA GLU A 267 5.08 6.04 -7.01
C GLU A 267 4.64 4.57 -6.92
N ASN A 268 5.48 3.68 -7.46
CA ASN A 268 5.36 2.24 -7.22
C ASN A 268 5.74 1.94 -5.76
N ALA A 269 4.74 1.61 -4.94
CA ALA A 269 4.96 1.13 -3.58
C ALA A 269 5.82 -0.16 -3.60
N LYS A 270 6.92 -0.15 -2.85
CA LYS A 270 7.81 -1.28 -2.59
C LYS A 270 7.61 -1.82 -1.18
#